data_AF-A0A920BRJ9-F1
#
_entry.id   AF-A0A920BRJ9-F1
#
_cell.length_a   1.000
_cell.length_b   1.000
_cell.length_c   1.000
_cell.angle_alpha   90.00
_cell.angle_beta   90.00
_cell.angle_gamma   90.00
#
_symmetry.space_group_name_H-M   'P 1'
#
loop_
_entity.id
_entity.type
_entity.pdbx_description
1 polymer ?
#
loop_
_entity_poly.entity_id
_entity_poly.type
_entity_poly.pdbx_seq_one_letter_code
_entity_poly.pdbx_strand_id
1 'polypeptide(L)' 'MKKTNWVLSVFITALISFVIQSGLNNFGVINISNIWTDLISWVFIFFVVFIGVEATFKITTMKHQTK' A
#
# COMPACT_ATOMS: atom_id res chain seq x y z
N MET A 1 1.25 -15.98 15.09
CA MET A 1 0.64 -14.63 15.02
C MET A 1 -0.71 -14.78 14.33
N LYS A 2 -1.79 -14.21 14.88
CA LYS A 2 -3.19 -14.46 14.46
C LYS A 2 -3.36 -14.17 12.96
N LYS A 3 -3.58 -15.23 12.17
CA LYS A 3 -3.68 -15.24 10.69
C LYS A 3 -4.71 -14.23 10.13
N THR A 4 -5.67 -13.83 10.96
CA THR A 4 -6.74 -12.86 10.66
C THR A 4 -6.25 -11.42 10.49
N ASN A 5 -5.16 -11.02 11.13
CA ASN A 5 -4.68 -9.63 11.07
C ASN A 5 -3.98 -9.31 9.74
N TRP A 6 -3.41 -10.32 9.08
CA TRP A 6 -2.69 -10.12 7.83
C TRP A 6 -3.64 -9.73 6.68
N VAL A 7 -4.78 -10.44 6.54
CA VAL A 7 -5.80 -10.11 5.53
C VAL A 7 -6.39 -8.72 5.78
N LEU A 8 -6.65 -8.37 7.04
CA LEU A 8 -7.15 -7.04 7.40
C LEU A 8 -6.12 -5.95 7.10
N SER A 9 -4.83 -6.20 7.37
CA SER A 9 -3.75 -5.28 7.03
C SER A 9 -3.66 -5.07 5.52
N VAL A 10 -3.66 -6.16 4.74
CA VAL A 10 -3.68 -6.13 3.27
C VAL A 10 -4.88 -5.34 2.74
N PHE A 11 -6.06 -5.57 3.31
CA PHE A 11 -7.29 -4.87 2.91
C PHE A 11 -7.24 -3.37 3.22
N ILE A 12 -6.74 -2.99 4.40
CA ILE A 12 -6.56 -1.58 4.76
C ILE A 12 -5.52 -0.92 3.85
N THR A 13 -4.41 -1.59 3.56
CA THR A 13 -3.40 -1.10 2.61
C THR A 13 -4.00 -0.90 1.22
N ALA A 14 -4.87 -1.81 0.76
CA ALA A 14 -5.59 -1.69 -0.51
C ALA A 14 -6.50 -0.44 -0.55
N LEU A 15 -7.25 -0.19 0.52
CA LEU A 15 -8.08 1.01 0.65
C LEU A 15 -7.25 2.30 0.63
N ILE A 16 -6.14 2.34 1.38
CA ILE A 16 -5.24 3.50 1.41
C ILE A 16 -4.65 3.76 0.02
N SER A 17 -4.23 2.71 -0.68
CA SER A 17 -3.68 2.80 -2.04
C SER A 17 -4.69 3.37 -3.03
N PHE A 18 -5.97 2.99 -2.89
CA PHE A 18 -7.06 3.53 -3.69
C PHE A 18 -7.28 5.03 -3.46
N VAL A 19 -7.25 5.48 -2.19
CA VAL A 19 -7.36 6.90 -1.85
C VAL A 19 -6.17 7.69 -2.39
N ILE A 20 -4.95 7.17 -2.27
CA ILE A 20 -3.73 7.80 -2.80
C ILE A 20 -3.85 7.98 -4.32
N GLN A 21 -4.30 6.95 -5.03
CA GLN A 21 -4.51 7.00 -6.48
C GLN A 21 -5.56 8.01 -6.90
N SER A 22 -6.71 8.04 -6.21
CA SER A 22 -7.76 9.02 -6.47
C SER A 22 -7.25 10.45 -6.25
N GLY A 23 -6.47 10.67 -5.19
CA GLY A 23 -5.79 11.94 -4.92
C GLY A 23 -4.83 12.32 -6.06
N LEU A 24 -3.89 11.45 -6.39
CA LEU A 24 -2.90 11.68 -7.45
C LEU A 24 -3.52 11.98 -8.83
N ASN A 25 -4.66 11.36 -9.15
CA ASN A 25 -5.41 11.68 -10.37
C ASN A 25 -6.05 13.06 -10.31
N ASN A 26 -6.65 13.44 -9.18
CA ASN A 26 -7.22 14.78 -9.00
C ASN A 26 -6.15 15.88 -9.06
N PHE A 27 -4.91 15.59 -8.65
CA PHE A 27 -3.77 16.50 -8.79
C PHE A 27 -3.14 16.49 -10.19
N GLY A 28 -3.64 15.67 -11.13
CA GLY A 28 -3.12 15.58 -12.49
C GLY A 28 -1.74 14.94 -12.61
N VAL A 29 -1.27 14.25 -11.57
CA VAL A 29 0.04 13.57 -11.53
C VAL A 29 0.00 12.28 -12.34
N ILE A 30 -1.15 11.61 -12.35
CA ILE A 30 -1.45 10.43 -13.17
C ILE A 30 -2.71 10.70 -13.96
N ASN A 31 -2.70 10.32 -15.23
CA ASN A 31 -3.85 10.46 -16.11
C ASN A 31 -4.59 9.12 -16.20
N ILE A 32 -5.69 9.01 -15.47
CA ILE A 32 -6.57 7.84 -15.51
C ILE A 32 -7.51 8.00 -16.72
N SER A 33 -6.98 7.80 -17.93
CA SER A 33 -7.81 7.80 -19.15
C SER A 33 -8.33 6.41 -19.51
N ASN A 34 -7.70 5.35 -18.97
CA ASN A 34 -8.03 3.96 -19.24
C ASN A 34 -8.12 3.18 -17.93
N ILE A 35 -9.25 2.48 -17.75
CA ILE A 35 -9.53 1.62 -16.59
C ILE A 35 -8.46 0.54 -16.39
N TRP A 36 -7.82 0.05 -17.47
CA TRP A 36 -6.75 -0.93 -17.38
C TRP A 36 -5.45 -0.33 -16.85
N THR A 37 -5.11 0.88 -17.29
CA THR A 37 -3.96 1.63 -16.77
C THR A 37 -4.19 2.02 -15.31
N ASP A 38 -5.43 2.35 -14.96
CA ASP A 38 -5.85 2.63 -13.59
C ASP A 38 -5.61 1.45 -12.65
N LEU A 39 -6.01 0.26 -13.09
CA LEU A 39 -5.91 -0.97 -12.33
C LEU A 39 -4.46 -1.42 -12.19
N ILE A 40 -3.64 -1.26 -13.23
CA ILE A 40 -2.20 -1.55 -13.18
C ILE A 40 -1.46 -0.55 -12.26
N SER A 41 -1.76 0.74 -12.38
CA SER A 41 -1.20 1.78 -11.51
C SER A 41 -1.55 1.51 -10.05
N TRP A 42 -2.78 1.09 -9.79
CA TRP A 42 -3.24 0.73 -8.45
C TRP A 42 -2.48 -0.42 -7.84
N VAL A 43 -2.33 -1.51 -8.60
CA VAL A 43 -1.56 -2.67 -8.16
C VAL A 43 -0.11 -2.28 -7.86
N PHE A 44 0.50 -1.42 -8.67
CA PHE A 44 1.86 -0.92 -8.43
C PHE A 44 1.97 -0.12 -7.13
N ILE A 45 1.08 0.87 -6.93
CA ILE A 45 1.05 1.69 -5.70
C ILE A 45 0.83 0.80 -4.48
N PHE A 46 -0.11 -0.15 -4.60
CA PHE A 46 -0.41 -1.11 -3.54
C PHE A 46 0.82 -1.93 -3.13
N PHE A 47 1.57 -2.48 -4.09
CA PHE A 47 2.78 -3.26 -3.79
C PHE A 47 3.85 -2.42 -3.11
N VAL A 48 4.06 -1.18 -3.57
CA VAL A 48 5.07 -0.28 -2.97
C VAL A 48 4.70 0.06 -1.53
N VAL A 49 3.43 0.41 -1.26
CA VAL A 49 2.96 0.72 0.10
C VAL A 49 3.02 -0.53 0.98
N PHE A 50 2.59 -1.69 0.47
CA PHE A 50 2.61 -2.95 1.21
C PHE A 50 4.02 -3.35 1.63
N ILE A 51 4.99 -3.29 0.71
CA ILE A 51 6.40 -3.56 1.02
C ILE A 51 6.94 -2.52 2.02
N GLY A 52 6.59 -1.25 1.88
CA GLY A 52 7.00 -0.20 2.82
C GLY A 52 6.49 -0.44 4.25
N VAL A 53 5.24 -0.87 4.39
CA VAL A 53 4.63 -1.24 5.68
C VAL A 53 5.33 -2.47 6.26
N GLU A 54 5.43 -3.57 5.51
CA GLU A 54 6.10 -4.81 5.93
C GLU A 54 7.57 -4.56 6.32
N ALA A 55 8.31 -3.77 5.52
CA ALA A 55 9.69 -3.41 5.82
C ALA A 55 9.80 -2.59 7.11
N THR A 56 8.92 -1.60 7.32
CA THR A 56 8.90 -0.78 8.54
C THR A 56 8.61 -1.62 9.78
N PHE A 57 7.65 -2.55 9.70
CA PHE A 57 7.36 -3.49 10.80
C PHE A 57 8.55 -4.39 11.11
N LYS A 58 9.21 -4.92 10.07
CA LYS A 58 10.38 -5.79 10.23
C LYS A 58 11.57 -5.04 10.85
N ILE A 59 11.84 -3.81 10.40
CA ILE A 59 12.90 -2.95 10.94
C ILE A 59 12.61 -2.56 12.40
N THR A 60 11.37 -2.19 12.71
CA THR A 60 10.95 -1.79 14.07
C THR A 60 11.06 -2.96 15.04
N THR A 61 10.74 -4.18 14.60
CA THR A 61 10.87 -5.40 15.40
C THR A 61 12.35 -5.72 15.69
N MET A 62 13.26 -5.47 14.75
CA MET A 62 14.71 -5.66 14.96
C MET A 62 15.31 -4.62 15.93
N LYS A 63 14.84 -3.37 15.89
CA LYS A 63 15.26 -2.32 16.84
C LYS A 63 14.84 -2.61 18.29
N HIS A 64 13.79 -3.38 18.49
CA HIS A 64 13.29 -3.73 19.82
C HIS A 64 14.06 -4.88 20.50
N GLN A 65 14.90 -5.60 19.77
CA GLN A 65 15.71 -6.73 20.25
C GLN A 65 17.17 -6.33 20.55
N THR A 66 17.56 -5.08 20.26
CA THR A 66 18.92 -4.55 20.46
C THR A 66 19.02 -3.58 21.64
N LYS A 67 18.07 -3.65 22.57
CA LYS A 67 18.07 -2.83 23.80
C LYS A 67 17.92 -3.70 25.04
#